data_AF-A0A6N9J5V1-F1
#
_entry.id   AF-A0A6N9J5V1-F1
#
_cell.length_a   1.000
_cell.length_b   1.000
_cell.length_c   1.000
_cell.angle_alpha   90.00
_cell.angle_beta   90.00
_cell.angle_gamma   90.00
#
_symmetry.space_group_name_H-M   'P 1'
#
loop_
_entity.id
_entity.type
_entity.pdbx_description
1 polymer ?
#
loop_
_entity_poly.entity_id
_entity_poly.type
_entity_poly.pdbx_seq_one_letter_code
_entity_poly.pdbx_strand_id
1 'polypeptide(L)'
;MNHSSEKPWAGIGVEVNSSLSSREMLYKAKLDWEVSKIPSQRPKSHSNQETFRFYKAYFQSGNAEIDTVGSLDGARILWALARLNEDFTLPGEDELKSYILLASRHEDREKIEIQFMVLRSACNSMLKISSKARPTVKNSFRRVFKSTLPFLSESAQKFDEEMDQKAKATIQMGREAISDFAEKAQSLANKKVDEKIARNYMGEVFKPDLLKDEGKAAEDQARKTEQDALEAFENAPGQNLESAQMSAWGLLTAAAYTADRLGKTPDSRLRQSWFGPNAKIKKRALELALNLLD
;
A
#
# COMPACT_ATOMS: atom_id res chain seq x y z
N MET A 1 -13.48 -19.51 -9.01
CA MET A 1 -13.42 -18.16 -9.60
C MET A 1 -11.98 -17.69 -9.49
N ASN A 2 -11.32 -17.46 -10.62
CA ASN A 2 -9.91 -17.05 -10.70
C ASN A 2 -9.73 -15.64 -10.13
N HIS A 3 -9.53 -15.51 -8.82
CA HIS A 3 -9.17 -14.26 -8.16
C HIS A 3 -7.66 -13.95 -8.25
N SER A 4 -6.91 -14.62 -9.13
CA SER A 4 -5.44 -14.48 -9.21
C SER A 4 -4.96 -13.33 -10.10
N SER A 5 -5.78 -12.83 -11.03
CA SER A 5 -5.35 -11.85 -12.04
C SER A 5 -5.71 -10.39 -11.72
N GLU A 6 -6.49 -10.12 -10.68
CA GLU A 6 -6.96 -8.76 -10.37
C GLU A 6 -6.06 -8.07 -9.34
N LYS A 7 -5.77 -6.77 -9.56
CA LYS A 7 -5.02 -5.92 -8.61
C LYS A 7 -5.73 -5.90 -7.24
N PRO A 8 -5.01 -5.71 -6.11
CA PRO A 8 -5.62 -5.69 -4.77
C PRO A 8 -6.75 -4.67 -4.58
N TRP A 9 -6.72 -3.59 -5.36
CA TRP A 9 -7.69 -2.50 -5.33
C TRP A 9 -8.72 -2.56 -6.46
N ALA A 10 -8.84 -3.68 -7.17
CA ALA A 10 -9.89 -3.88 -8.16
C ALA A 10 -11.27 -3.65 -7.53
N GLY A 11 -12.09 -2.82 -8.19
CA GLY A 11 -13.42 -2.43 -7.70
C GLY A 11 -13.44 -1.43 -6.54
N ILE A 12 -12.29 -1.06 -5.97
CA ILE A 12 -12.16 -0.06 -4.88
C ILE A 12 -11.50 1.22 -5.41
N GLY A 13 -10.48 1.06 -6.24
CA GLY A 13 -9.77 2.14 -6.92
C GLY A 13 -10.30 2.39 -8.33
N VAL A 14 -9.99 3.58 -8.83
CA VAL A 14 -10.25 4.02 -10.20
C VAL A 14 -8.93 4.43 -10.83
N GLU A 15 -8.60 3.78 -11.94
CA GLU A 15 -7.40 4.09 -12.71
C GLU A 15 -7.48 5.51 -13.29
N VAL A 16 -6.41 6.26 -13.18
CA VAL A 16 -6.25 7.64 -13.63
C VAL A 16 -4.87 7.81 -14.25
N ASN A 17 -4.59 8.99 -14.80
CA ASN A 17 -3.28 9.33 -15.32
C ASN A 17 -2.96 10.80 -15.01
N SER A 18 -1.74 11.22 -15.36
CA SER A 18 -1.25 12.57 -15.10
C SER A 18 -2.00 13.68 -15.87
N SER A 19 -2.67 13.36 -16.98
CA SER A 19 -3.40 14.33 -17.80
C SER A 19 -4.69 14.81 -17.14
N LEU A 20 -5.33 13.99 -16.30
CA LEU A 20 -6.52 14.39 -15.54
C LEU A 20 -6.17 15.42 -14.46
N SER A 21 -6.95 16.48 -14.33
CA SER A 21 -6.91 17.39 -13.18
C SER A 21 -7.33 16.67 -11.89
N SER A 22 -6.94 17.21 -10.73
CA SER A 22 -7.36 16.68 -9.42
C SER A 22 -8.89 16.63 -9.27
N ARG A 23 -9.61 17.55 -9.91
CA ARG A 23 -11.08 17.59 -9.93
C ARG A 23 -11.68 16.50 -10.81
N GLU A 24 -11.11 16.25 -11.99
CA GLU A 24 -11.55 15.16 -12.87
C GLU A 24 -11.29 13.79 -12.22
N MET A 25 -10.15 13.64 -11.52
CA MET A 25 -9.85 12.43 -10.74
C MET A 25 -10.92 12.16 -9.68
N LEU A 26 -11.33 13.18 -8.91
CA LEU A 26 -12.38 13.04 -7.91
C LEU A 26 -13.73 12.67 -8.51
N TYR A 27 -14.11 13.30 -9.61
CA TYR A 27 -15.34 13.00 -10.32
C TYR A 27 -15.34 11.57 -10.85
N LYS A 28 -14.24 11.15 -11.48
CA LYS A 28 -14.06 9.78 -11.99
C LYS A 28 -14.13 8.75 -10.85
N ALA A 29 -13.58 9.08 -9.68
CA ALA A 29 -13.64 8.26 -8.48
C ALA A 29 -14.97 8.35 -7.71
N LYS A 30 -15.90 9.22 -8.11
CA LYS A 30 -17.15 9.53 -7.39
C LYS A 30 -16.92 9.98 -5.95
N LEU A 31 -15.83 10.71 -5.71
CA LEU A 31 -15.41 11.22 -4.39
C LEU A 31 -15.67 12.73 -4.23
N ASP A 32 -16.42 13.31 -5.15
CA ASP A 32 -16.82 14.72 -5.16
C ASP A 32 -18.16 14.99 -4.45
N TRP A 33 -18.78 13.95 -3.90
CA TRP A 33 -20.08 14.02 -3.24
C TRP A 33 -20.06 14.90 -1.98
N GLU A 34 -21.14 15.65 -1.79
CA GLU A 34 -21.50 16.30 -0.53
C GLU A 34 -22.99 16.09 -0.26
N VAL A 35 -23.36 16.01 1.01
CA VAL A 35 -24.77 16.09 1.42
C VAL A 35 -25.21 17.55 1.30
N SER A 36 -25.70 17.93 0.13
CA SER A 36 -26.24 19.27 -0.09
C SER A 36 -27.75 19.24 -0.24
N LYS A 37 -28.45 20.08 0.52
CA LYS A 37 -29.90 20.30 0.38
C LYS A 37 -30.28 20.93 -0.97
N ILE A 38 -29.31 21.51 -1.68
CA ILE A 38 -29.51 22.15 -2.99
C ILE A 38 -28.76 21.33 -4.04
N PRO A 39 -29.46 20.73 -5.02
CA PRO A 39 -28.82 20.00 -6.11
C PRO A 39 -27.86 20.93 -6.86
N SER A 40 -26.60 20.53 -7.02
CA SER A 40 -25.65 21.24 -7.89
C SER A 40 -24.85 20.25 -8.70
N GLN A 41 -24.57 20.59 -9.96
CA GLN A 41 -23.71 19.79 -10.84
C GLN A 41 -22.20 20.01 -10.62
N ARG A 42 -21.78 20.68 -9.53
CA ARG A 42 -20.37 20.96 -9.24
C ARG A 42 -19.86 20.02 -8.13
N PRO A 43 -18.65 19.46 -8.25
CA PRO A 43 -17.89 18.86 -7.15
C PRO A 43 -17.84 19.80 -5.95
N LYS A 44 -18.42 19.41 -4.82
CA LYS A 44 -18.51 20.33 -3.68
C LYS A 44 -17.50 20.05 -2.58
N SER A 45 -16.99 18.80 -2.44
CA SER A 45 -16.05 18.47 -1.36
C SER A 45 -14.69 19.16 -1.53
N HIS A 46 -14.60 20.38 -1.00
CA HIS A 46 -13.40 21.22 -1.08
C HIS A 46 -12.20 20.55 -0.41
N SER A 47 -12.43 19.80 0.67
CA SER A 47 -11.37 19.07 1.35
C SER A 47 -10.79 17.96 0.49
N ASN A 48 -11.63 17.19 -0.20
CA ASN A 48 -11.15 16.12 -1.07
C ASN A 48 -10.37 16.73 -2.26
N GLN A 49 -10.82 17.87 -2.79
CA GLN A 49 -10.11 18.62 -3.84
C GLN A 49 -8.73 19.07 -3.40
N GLU A 50 -8.59 19.61 -2.18
CA GLU A 50 -7.30 19.99 -1.61
C GLU A 50 -6.36 18.77 -1.50
N THR A 51 -6.87 17.63 -0.99
CA THR A 51 -6.10 16.37 -0.87
C THR A 51 -5.67 15.80 -2.22
N PHE A 52 -6.55 15.73 -3.22
CA PHE A 52 -6.19 15.21 -4.54
C PHE A 52 -5.26 16.15 -5.30
N ARG A 53 -5.40 17.47 -5.09
CA ARG A 53 -4.42 18.44 -5.59
C ARG A 53 -3.06 18.17 -4.98
N PHE A 54 -3.00 17.83 -3.68
CA PHE A 54 -1.76 17.50 -2.98
C PHE A 54 -1.12 16.27 -3.58
N TYR A 55 -1.89 15.18 -3.74
CA TYR A 55 -1.38 13.95 -4.35
C TYR A 55 -0.80 14.19 -5.74
N LYS A 56 -1.54 14.89 -6.61
CA LYS A 56 -1.07 15.20 -7.96
C LYS A 56 0.23 16.00 -7.93
N ALA A 57 0.29 17.10 -7.17
CA ALA A 57 1.49 17.92 -7.08
C ALA A 57 2.68 17.15 -6.50
N TYR A 58 2.45 16.32 -5.48
CA TYR A 58 3.49 15.51 -4.83
C TYR A 58 4.12 14.49 -5.78
N PHE A 59 3.29 13.76 -6.52
CA PHE A 59 3.79 12.80 -7.52
C PHE A 59 4.51 13.50 -8.67
N GLN A 60 3.97 14.61 -9.18
CA GLN A 60 4.62 15.39 -10.24
C GLN A 60 5.99 15.94 -9.80
N SER A 61 6.11 16.40 -8.56
CA SER A 61 7.38 16.94 -8.03
C SER A 61 8.49 15.89 -8.07
N GLY A 62 8.19 14.63 -7.70
CA GLY A 62 9.17 13.54 -7.71
C GLY A 62 9.19 12.68 -8.96
N ASN A 63 8.58 13.11 -10.07
CA ASN A 63 8.47 12.35 -11.32
C ASN A 63 7.88 10.94 -11.12
N ALA A 64 6.85 10.81 -10.29
CA ALA A 64 6.05 9.60 -10.14
C ALA A 64 4.75 9.75 -10.94
N GLU A 65 4.39 8.73 -11.72
CA GLU A 65 3.17 8.78 -12.53
C GLU A 65 1.98 8.23 -11.75
N ILE A 66 0.97 9.07 -11.52
CA ILE A 66 -0.25 8.63 -10.84
C ILE A 66 -0.98 7.57 -11.66
N ASP A 67 -1.33 6.46 -11.02
CA ASP A 67 -1.90 5.27 -11.65
C ASP A 67 -3.35 5.03 -11.20
N THR A 68 -3.59 5.03 -9.89
CA THR A 68 -4.90 4.73 -9.33
C THR A 68 -5.22 5.64 -8.16
N VAL A 69 -6.47 6.08 -8.05
CA VAL A 69 -6.99 6.80 -6.88
C VAL A 69 -8.21 6.10 -6.32
N GLY A 70 -8.50 6.28 -5.05
CA GLY A 70 -9.69 5.68 -4.46
C GLY A 70 -9.97 6.12 -3.05
N SER A 71 -10.90 5.41 -2.43
CA SER A 71 -11.22 5.59 -1.03
C SER A 71 -11.44 4.26 -0.33
N LEU A 72 -11.26 4.25 0.99
CA LEU A 72 -11.54 3.11 1.86
C LEU A 72 -12.44 3.54 3.01
N ASP A 73 -13.08 2.56 3.66
CA ASP A 73 -13.84 2.74 4.90
C ASP A 73 -14.95 3.79 4.77
N GLY A 74 -15.74 3.70 3.69
CA GLY A 74 -16.82 4.64 3.42
C GLY A 74 -16.33 6.08 3.17
N ALA A 75 -15.23 6.22 2.43
CA ALA A 75 -14.57 7.50 2.13
C ALA A 75 -13.89 8.20 3.33
N ARG A 76 -13.64 7.49 4.44
CA ARG A 76 -12.85 8.00 5.56
C ARG A 76 -11.35 8.03 5.27
N ILE A 77 -10.87 7.21 4.35
CA ILE A 77 -9.47 7.18 3.93
C ILE A 77 -9.42 7.45 2.42
N LEU A 78 -8.87 8.60 2.03
CA LEU A 78 -8.60 8.93 0.63
C LEU A 78 -7.19 8.49 0.29
N TRP A 79 -6.99 7.81 -0.83
CA TRP A 79 -5.68 7.33 -1.20
C TRP A 79 -5.39 7.49 -2.69
N ALA A 80 -4.11 7.56 -3.02
CA ALA A 80 -3.62 7.57 -4.39
C ALA A 80 -2.32 6.77 -4.50
N LEU A 81 -2.20 6.04 -5.61
CA LEU A 81 -1.03 5.27 -6.00
C LEU A 81 -0.37 5.91 -7.22
N ALA A 82 0.96 5.96 -7.19
CA ALA A 82 1.77 6.35 -8.34
C ALA A 82 2.93 5.36 -8.56
N ARG A 83 3.31 5.17 -9.82
CA ARG A 83 4.45 4.36 -10.24
C ARG A 83 5.74 5.11 -9.98
N LEU A 84 6.71 4.42 -9.38
CA LEU A 84 8.05 4.97 -9.14
C LEU A 84 9.01 4.73 -10.30
N ASN A 85 8.66 3.81 -11.21
CA ASN A 85 9.45 3.36 -12.36
C ASN A 85 10.80 2.70 -12.00
N GLU A 86 10.91 2.20 -10.77
CA GLU A 86 12.01 1.34 -10.28
C GLU A 86 11.51 -0.10 -10.22
N ASP A 87 11.14 -0.66 -11.37
CA ASP A 87 10.69 -2.05 -11.45
C ASP A 87 11.91 -2.98 -11.55
N PHE A 88 11.81 -4.18 -11.01
CA PHE A 88 12.88 -5.18 -11.09
C PHE A 88 12.29 -6.57 -11.32
N THR A 89 13.11 -7.48 -11.84
CA THR A 89 12.70 -8.84 -12.18
C THR A 89 13.62 -9.83 -11.48
N LEU A 90 13.03 -10.83 -10.81
CA LEU A 90 13.75 -11.93 -10.19
C LEU A 90 13.81 -13.15 -11.15
N PRO A 91 14.64 -14.17 -10.86
CA PRO A 91 14.76 -15.36 -11.70
C PRO A 91 13.41 -16.00 -12.04
N GLY A 92 13.26 -16.49 -13.28
CA GLY A 92 12.00 -17.04 -13.77
C GLY A 92 10.96 -15.97 -14.15
N GLU A 93 11.39 -14.81 -14.64
CA GLU A 93 10.51 -13.72 -15.13
C GLU A 93 9.52 -13.20 -14.06
N ASP A 94 9.90 -13.26 -12.79
CA ASP A 94 9.07 -12.78 -11.68
C ASP A 94 9.21 -11.25 -11.55
N GLU A 95 8.32 -10.53 -12.24
CA GLU A 95 8.31 -9.08 -12.31
C GLU A 95 7.70 -8.43 -11.04
N LEU A 96 8.42 -7.46 -10.47
CA LEU A 96 7.97 -6.63 -9.36
C LEU A 96 7.89 -5.15 -9.76
N LYS A 97 6.73 -4.57 -9.44
CA LYS A 97 6.34 -3.22 -9.78
C LYS A 97 6.41 -2.29 -8.56
N SER A 98 7.13 -1.18 -8.67
CA SER A 98 7.28 -0.22 -7.56
C SER A 98 6.18 0.85 -7.55
N TYR A 99 5.69 1.14 -6.35
CA TYR A 99 4.63 2.11 -6.09
C TYR A 99 4.93 2.99 -4.87
N ILE A 100 4.44 4.21 -4.92
CA ILE A 100 4.24 5.08 -3.76
C ILE A 100 2.75 5.25 -3.51
N LEU A 101 2.34 5.06 -2.25
CA LEU A 101 0.99 5.29 -1.75
C LEU A 101 0.97 6.55 -0.89
N LEU A 102 0.07 7.45 -1.22
CA LEU A 102 -0.32 8.56 -0.35
C LEU A 102 -1.71 8.30 0.19
N ALA A 103 -1.88 8.45 1.50
CA ALA A 103 -3.17 8.26 2.15
C ALA A 103 -3.47 9.37 3.16
N SER A 104 -4.72 9.82 3.19
CA SER A 104 -5.22 10.87 4.08
C SER A 104 -6.43 10.34 4.80
N ARG A 105 -6.40 10.41 6.13
CA ARG A 105 -7.49 9.97 6.98
C ARG A 105 -8.38 11.13 7.36
N HIS A 106 -9.67 10.88 7.49
CA HIS A 106 -10.65 11.89 7.85
C HIS A 106 -10.36 12.54 9.21
N GLU A 107 -9.85 11.77 10.17
CA GLU A 107 -9.55 12.25 11.53
C GLU A 107 -8.43 13.29 11.55
N ASP A 108 -7.48 13.21 10.61
CA ASP A 108 -6.33 14.10 10.51
C ASP A 108 -5.99 14.37 9.03
N ARG A 109 -6.84 15.17 8.37
CA ARG A 109 -6.67 15.51 6.95
C ARG A 109 -5.46 16.43 6.68
N GLU A 110 -4.84 16.97 7.73
CA GLU A 110 -3.60 17.74 7.61
C GLU A 110 -2.39 16.83 7.39
N LYS A 111 -2.47 15.57 7.79
CA LYS A 111 -1.37 14.61 7.70
C LYS A 111 -1.62 13.60 6.59
N ILE A 112 -0.68 13.54 5.66
CA ILE A 112 -0.66 12.55 4.59
C ILE A 112 0.36 11.48 4.95
N GLU A 113 -0.08 10.23 5.06
CA GLU A 113 0.78 9.06 5.19
C GLU A 113 1.42 8.73 3.85
N ILE A 114 2.72 8.42 3.86
CA ILE A 114 3.52 8.02 2.71
C ILE A 114 3.97 6.58 2.94
N GLN A 115 3.75 5.71 1.96
CA GLN A 115 4.23 4.33 2.00
C GLN A 115 4.83 3.94 0.65
N PHE A 116 5.98 3.26 0.68
CA PHE A 116 6.59 2.65 -0.50
C PHE A 116 6.23 1.18 -0.54
N MET A 117 5.85 0.69 -1.72
CA MET A 117 5.37 -0.68 -1.89
C MET A 117 5.90 -1.29 -3.17
N VAL A 118 6.06 -2.61 -3.15
CA VAL A 118 6.28 -3.42 -4.34
C VAL A 118 5.06 -4.29 -4.57
N LEU A 119 4.62 -4.39 -5.82
CA LEU A 119 3.55 -5.27 -6.27
C LEU A 119 4.17 -6.39 -7.11
N ARG A 120 3.95 -7.65 -6.72
CA ARG A 120 4.38 -8.80 -7.51
C ARG A 120 3.35 -9.10 -8.61
N SER A 121 3.73 -8.99 -9.89
CA SER A 121 2.84 -9.16 -11.04
C SER A 121 2.17 -10.54 -11.07
N ALA A 122 2.87 -11.60 -10.64
CA ALA A 122 2.39 -12.98 -10.72
C ALA A 122 1.16 -13.28 -9.83
N CYS A 123 1.04 -12.62 -8.69
CA CYS A 123 -0.02 -12.90 -7.71
C CYS A 123 -0.77 -11.67 -7.22
N ASN A 124 -0.43 -10.50 -7.75
CA ASN A 124 -0.98 -9.21 -7.37
C ASN A 124 -0.92 -8.96 -5.86
N SER A 125 0.13 -9.40 -5.17
CA SER A 125 0.34 -9.11 -3.74
C SER A 125 1.27 -7.91 -3.56
N MET A 126 0.93 -7.03 -2.62
CA MET A 126 1.75 -5.88 -2.28
C MET A 126 2.55 -6.09 -0.99
N LEU A 127 3.80 -5.65 -0.99
CA LEU A 127 4.64 -5.61 0.21
C LEU A 127 5.13 -4.18 0.47
N LYS A 128 4.99 -3.73 1.72
CA LYS A 128 5.49 -2.43 2.16
C LYS A 128 6.99 -2.49 2.40
N ILE A 129 7.71 -1.55 1.79
CA ILE A 129 9.16 -1.41 1.94
C ILE A 129 9.46 -0.26 2.90
N SER A 130 10.41 -0.51 3.81
CA SER A 130 10.88 0.51 4.75
C SER A 130 11.86 1.44 4.05
N SER A 131 11.69 2.75 4.21
CA SER A 131 12.58 3.78 3.69
C SER A 131 13.01 4.72 4.82
N LYS A 132 14.15 5.40 4.62
CA LYS A 132 14.64 6.47 5.52
C LYS A 132 13.78 7.74 5.47
N ALA A 133 12.92 7.86 4.46
CA ALA A 133 12.01 8.99 4.34
C ALA A 133 11.06 9.09 5.53
N ARG A 134 10.65 10.33 5.86
CA ARG A 134 9.61 10.54 6.87
C ARG A 134 8.30 9.91 6.38
N PRO A 135 7.62 9.08 7.19
CA PRO A 135 6.43 8.36 6.76
C PRO A 135 5.20 9.26 6.59
N THR A 136 5.31 10.56 6.91
CA THR A 136 4.18 11.47 6.95
C THR A 136 4.60 12.87 6.50
N VAL A 137 3.74 13.54 5.74
CA VAL A 137 3.93 14.92 5.27
C VAL A 137 2.69 15.76 5.55
N LYS A 138 2.87 17.04 5.85
CA LYS A 138 1.76 17.98 6.05
C LYS A 138 1.17 18.37 4.70
N ASN A 139 -0.15 18.31 4.59
CA ASN A 139 -0.90 18.79 3.44
C ASN A 139 -0.90 20.32 3.40
N SER A 140 0.04 20.93 2.66
CA SER A 140 0.16 22.38 2.50
C SER A 140 -1.02 23.03 1.75
N PHE A 141 -1.83 22.24 1.05
CA PHE A 141 -3.04 22.72 0.37
C PHE A 141 -4.26 22.79 1.28
N ARG A 142 -4.16 22.24 2.50
CA ARG A 142 -5.24 22.27 3.46
C ARG A 142 -5.43 23.69 3.97
N ARG A 143 -6.63 24.25 3.78
CA ARG A 143 -6.96 25.55 4.37
C ARG A 143 -7.11 25.42 5.88
N VAL A 144 -6.49 26.35 6.59
CA VAL A 144 -6.49 26.41 8.06
C VAL A 144 -7.54 27.42 8.51
N PHE A 145 -8.27 27.08 9.56
CA PHE A 145 -9.20 28.01 10.19
C PHE A 145 -8.43 29.14 10.90
N LYS A 146 -8.83 30.39 10.65
CA LYS A 146 -8.30 31.58 11.30
C LYS A 146 -9.37 32.17 12.21
N SER A 147 -8.98 32.79 13.32
CA SER A 147 -9.91 33.50 14.21
C SER A 147 -10.37 34.86 13.68
N THR A 148 -9.79 35.33 12.56
CA THR A 148 -10.11 36.61 11.92
C THR A 148 -10.59 36.39 10.49
N LEU A 149 -11.37 37.35 9.98
CA LEU A 149 -11.85 37.30 8.59
C LEU A 149 -10.70 37.51 7.59
N PRO A 150 -10.67 36.76 6.47
CA PRO A 150 -11.51 35.60 6.17
C PRO A 150 -11.10 34.39 7.05
N PHE A 151 -12.05 33.75 7.74
CA PHE A 151 -11.83 32.65 8.70
C PHE A 151 -11.15 31.39 8.11
N LEU A 152 -10.77 31.41 6.83
CA LEU A 152 -10.00 30.38 6.15
C LEU A 152 -8.79 31.02 5.48
N SER A 153 -7.64 30.33 5.54
CA SER A 153 -6.48 30.71 4.75
C SER A 153 -6.74 30.67 3.24
N GLU A 154 -5.90 31.38 2.48
CA GLU A 154 -5.92 31.31 1.02
C GLU A 154 -5.63 29.88 0.54
N SER A 155 -6.27 29.48 -0.57
CA SER A 155 -6.06 28.17 -1.16
C SER A 155 -4.79 28.19 -2.01
N ALA A 156 -3.69 27.67 -1.47
CA ALA A 156 -2.45 27.51 -2.21
C ALA A 156 -2.65 26.58 -3.43
N GLN A 157 -2.35 27.04 -4.64
CA GLN A 157 -2.57 26.24 -5.86
C GLN A 157 -1.35 25.39 -6.27
N LYS A 158 -0.16 25.76 -5.78
CA LYS A 158 1.13 25.13 -6.11
C LYS A 158 1.94 24.96 -4.82
N PHE A 159 2.86 24.01 -4.85
CA PHE A 159 3.86 23.90 -3.80
C PHE A 159 4.81 25.09 -3.82
N ASP A 160 5.29 25.44 -2.63
CA ASP A 160 6.49 26.26 -2.50
C ASP A 160 7.73 25.44 -2.87
N GLU A 161 8.86 26.13 -3.05
CA GLU A 161 10.12 25.48 -3.43
C GLU A 161 10.60 24.47 -2.38
N GLU A 162 10.35 24.75 -1.09
CA GLU A 162 10.73 23.86 0.00
C GLU A 162 9.96 22.53 -0.06
N MET A 163 8.64 22.57 -0.26
CA MET A 163 7.82 21.36 -0.38
C MET A 163 8.14 20.57 -1.66
N ASP A 164 8.43 21.25 -2.77
CA ASP A 164 8.86 20.60 -4.02
C ASP A 164 10.17 19.83 -3.81
N GLN A 165 11.19 20.47 -3.21
CA GLN A 165 12.45 19.81 -2.87
C GLN A 165 12.26 18.64 -1.91
N LYS A 166 11.39 18.80 -0.90
CA LYS A 166 11.07 17.75 0.06
C LYS A 166 10.36 16.56 -0.58
N ALA A 167 9.42 16.80 -1.49
CA ALA A 167 8.73 15.75 -2.24
C ALA A 167 9.71 14.98 -3.11
N LYS A 168 10.60 15.68 -3.84
CA LYS A 168 11.69 15.08 -4.63
C LYS A 168 12.60 14.20 -3.78
N ALA A 169 13.11 14.74 -2.67
CA ALA A 169 14.00 14.01 -1.77
C ALA A 169 13.32 12.77 -1.16
N THR A 170 12.04 12.89 -0.78
CA THR A 170 11.29 11.75 -0.22
C THR A 170 11.10 10.63 -1.23
N ILE A 171 10.70 10.97 -2.46
CA ILE A 171 10.50 9.98 -3.53
C ILE A 171 11.84 9.32 -3.91
N GLN A 172 12.92 10.10 -3.94
CA GLN A 172 14.27 9.57 -4.20
C GLN A 172 14.72 8.56 -3.13
N MET A 173 14.55 8.87 -1.83
CA MET A 173 14.79 7.92 -0.75
C MET A 173 13.90 6.67 -0.83
N GLY A 174 12.72 6.79 -1.44
CA GLY A 174 11.84 5.68 -1.76
C GLY A 174 12.43 4.75 -2.83
N ARG A 175 12.89 5.33 -3.94
CA ARG A 175 13.54 4.61 -5.04
C ARG A 175 14.78 3.86 -4.58
N GLU A 176 15.64 4.53 -3.80
CA GLU A 176 16.82 3.91 -3.18
C GLU A 176 16.44 2.71 -2.30
N ALA A 177 15.41 2.86 -1.47
CA ALA A 177 14.93 1.75 -0.63
C ALA A 177 14.37 0.56 -1.45
N ILE A 178 13.77 0.81 -2.61
CA ILE A 178 13.34 -0.25 -3.53
C ILE A 178 14.54 -0.94 -4.17
N SER A 179 15.56 -0.19 -4.58
CA SER A 179 16.81 -0.76 -5.12
C SER A 179 17.51 -1.65 -4.09
N ASP A 180 17.67 -1.17 -2.85
CA ASP A 180 18.23 -1.95 -1.74
C ASP A 180 17.40 -3.22 -1.47
N PHE A 181 16.07 -3.12 -1.62
CA PHE A 181 15.18 -4.25 -1.46
C PHE A 181 15.31 -5.26 -2.60
N ALA A 182 15.57 -4.83 -3.84
CA ALA A 182 15.76 -5.73 -4.98
C ALA A 182 16.95 -6.67 -4.75
N GLU A 183 18.07 -6.16 -4.23
CA GLU A 183 19.24 -6.98 -3.88
C GLU A 183 18.92 -8.02 -2.79
N LYS A 184 18.16 -7.62 -1.77
CA LYS A 184 17.71 -8.53 -0.71
C LYS A 184 16.72 -9.57 -1.24
N ALA A 185 15.79 -9.17 -2.10
CA ALA A 185 14.83 -10.07 -2.73
C ALA A 185 15.55 -11.12 -3.60
N GLN A 186 16.58 -10.72 -4.35
CA GLN A 186 17.44 -11.64 -5.09
C GLN A 186 18.14 -12.64 -4.16
N SER A 187 18.64 -12.17 -3.02
CA SER A 187 19.28 -13.03 -2.02
C SER A 187 18.29 -14.04 -1.40
N LEU A 188 17.06 -13.59 -1.11
CA LEU A 188 15.96 -14.45 -0.64
C LEU A 188 15.54 -15.50 -1.68
N ALA A 189 15.54 -15.15 -2.97
CA ALA A 189 15.21 -16.07 -4.05
C ALA A 189 16.26 -17.20 -4.18
N ASN A 190 17.54 -16.87 -3.94
CA ASN A 190 18.64 -17.83 -3.99
C ASN A 190 18.68 -18.75 -2.75
N LYS A 191 18.12 -18.34 -1.62
CA LYS A 191 18.10 -19.14 -0.39
C LYS A 191 17.02 -20.21 -0.46
N LYS A 192 17.44 -21.47 -0.66
CA LYS A 192 16.53 -22.63 -0.60
C LYS A 192 16.12 -22.96 0.82
N VAL A 193 14.89 -23.44 0.98
CA VAL A 193 14.28 -23.81 2.26
C VAL A 193 13.71 -25.21 2.19
N ASP A 194 13.66 -25.89 3.34
CA ASP A 194 12.97 -27.17 3.49
C ASP A 194 11.56 -26.96 4.06
N GLU A 195 10.75 -28.03 4.06
CA GLU A 195 9.39 -27.96 4.61
C GLU A 195 9.35 -27.68 6.11
N LYS A 196 10.40 -28.05 6.86
CA LYS A 196 10.45 -27.86 8.32
C LYS A 196 10.65 -26.37 8.65
N ILE A 197 11.55 -25.71 7.92
CA ILE A 197 11.77 -24.26 7.94
C ILE A 197 10.49 -23.56 7.50
N ALA A 198 9.83 -24.03 6.43
CA ALA A 198 8.58 -23.46 5.96
C ALA A 198 7.49 -23.48 7.04
N ARG A 199 7.26 -24.63 7.70
CA ARG A 199 6.31 -24.77 8.81
C ARG A 199 6.64 -23.86 9.98
N ASN A 200 7.89 -23.88 10.44
CA ASN A 200 8.32 -23.02 11.56
C ASN A 200 8.17 -21.53 11.22
N TYR A 201 8.53 -21.13 10.01
CA TYR A 201 8.40 -19.76 9.54
C TYR A 201 6.94 -19.31 9.52
N MET A 202 6.03 -20.09 8.94
CA MET A 202 4.60 -19.73 8.87
C MET A 202 3.98 -19.63 10.27
N GLY A 203 4.32 -20.56 11.17
CA GLY A 203 3.87 -20.51 12.56
C GLY A 203 4.30 -19.23 13.31
N GLU A 204 5.53 -18.77 13.11
CA GLU A 204 6.01 -17.52 13.71
C GLU A 204 5.40 -16.27 13.04
N VAL A 205 5.19 -16.29 11.72
CA VAL A 205 4.54 -15.19 10.99
C VAL A 205 3.11 -14.95 11.48
N PHE A 206 2.30 -16.02 11.55
CA PHE A 206 0.88 -15.95 11.89
C PHE A 206 0.59 -16.10 13.38
N LYS A 207 1.64 -16.10 14.22
CA LYS A 207 1.50 -16.11 15.67
C LYS A 207 0.58 -14.97 16.15
N PRO A 208 -0.51 -15.28 16.86
CA PRO A 208 -1.44 -14.26 17.32
C PRO A 208 -0.73 -13.33 18.31
N ASP A 209 -0.93 -12.01 18.14
CA ASP A 209 -0.54 -11.01 19.14
C ASP A 209 -1.52 -11.16 20.32
N LEU A 210 -1.22 -12.07 21.25
CA LEU A 210 -2.06 -12.34 22.41
C LEU A 210 -2.12 -11.11 23.34
N LEU A 211 -3.16 -10.29 23.18
CA LEU A 211 -3.70 -9.49 24.28
C LEU A 211 -4.66 -10.38 25.08
N LYS A 212 -4.65 -10.21 26.40
CA LYS A 212 -4.90 -11.23 27.43
C LYS A 212 -6.24 -12.00 27.47
N ASP A 213 -7.21 -11.81 26.57
CA ASP A 213 -8.58 -12.32 26.80
C ASP A 213 -9.30 -13.08 25.65
N GLU A 214 -8.65 -13.44 24.54
CA GLU A 214 -9.31 -14.17 23.42
C GLU A 214 -8.66 -15.53 23.04
N GLY A 215 -8.11 -16.25 24.03
CA GLY A 215 -7.15 -17.35 23.83
C GLY A 215 -7.50 -18.42 22.79
N LYS A 216 -8.67 -19.07 22.84
CA LYS A 216 -8.93 -20.26 22.00
C LYS A 216 -9.37 -19.95 20.56
N ALA A 217 -10.31 -19.03 20.37
CA ALA A 217 -10.84 -18.73 19.04
C ALA A 217 -9.79 -18.04 18.14
N ALA A 218 -8.94 -17.18 18.74
CA ALA A 218 -7.84 -16.55 18.03
C ALA A 218 -6.75 -17.57 17.64
N GLU A 219 -6.44 -18.53 18.52
CA GLU A 219 -5.50 -19.61 18.23
C GLU A 219 -5.99 -20.54 17.11
N ASP A 220 -7.26 -20.95 17.13
CA ASP A 220 -7.84 -21.80 16.09
C ASP A 220 -7.85 -21.09 14.72
N GLN A 221 -8.16 -19.79 14.70
CA GLN A 221 -8.11 -18.98 13.48
C GLN A 221 -6.66 -18.80 12.98
N ALA A 222 -5.70 -18.63 13.88
CA ALA A 222 -4.29 -18.54 13.52
C ALA A 222 -3.78 -19.84 12.89
N ARG A 223 -4.11 -21.00 13.48
CA ARG A 223 -3.77 -22.32 12.92
C ARG A 223 -4.35 -22.54 11.54
N LYS A 224 -5.62 -22.17 11.33
CA LYS A 224 -6.23 -22.25 10.00
C LYS A 224 -5.48 -21.38 8.99
N THR A 225 -5.14 -20.16 9.40
CA THR A 225 -4.42 -19.22 8.53
C THR A 225 -3.00 -19.70 8.21
N GLU A 226 -2.33 -20.35 9.17
CA GLU A 226 -1.03 -20.98 8.96
C GLU A 226 -1.12 -22.12 7.94
N GLN A 227 -2.16 -22.96 8.03
CA GLN A 227 -2.43 -24.01 7.04
C GLN A 227 -2.70 -23.43 5.65
N ASP A 228 -3.55 -22.40 5.56
CA ASP A 228 -3.82 -21.69 4.31
C ASP A 228 -2.53 -21.11 3.71
N ALA A 229 -1.59 -20.64 4.55
CA ALA A 229 -0.31 -20.10 4.11
C ALA A 229 0.67 -21.17 3.61
N LEU A 230 0.66 -22.36 4.21
CA LEU A 230 1.43 -23.51 3.71
C LEU A 230 0.88 -24.01 2.38
N GLU A 231 -0.45 -24.08 2.23
CA GLU A 231 -1.07 -24.40 0.94
C GLU A 231 -0.74 -23.33 -0.11
N ALA A 232 -0.74 -22.05 0.30
CA ALA A 232 -0.33 -20.95 -0.57
C ALA A 232 1.16 -21.01 -0.96
N PHE A 233 2.03 -21.62 -0.15
CA PHE A 233 3.44 -21.79 -0.51
C PHE A 233 3.63 -22.79 -1.66
N GLU A 234 2.75 -23.78 -1.77
CA GLU A 234 2.77 -24.75 -2.87
C GLU A 234 2.00 -24.26 -4.09
N ASN A 235 0.80 -23.69 -3.87
CA ASN A 235 -0.20 -23.53 -4.92
C ASN A 235 -0.52 -22.07 -5.29
N ALA A 236 0.00 -21.06 -4.57
CA ALA A 236 -0.31 -19.69 -4.93
C ALA A 236 0.27 -19.33 -6.31
N PRO A 237 -0.40 -18.42 -7.05
CA PRO A 237 0.12 -17.91 -8.33
C PRO A 237 1.56 -17.42 -8.19
N GLY A 238 2.43 -17.85 -9.12
CA GLY A 238 3.84 -17.49 -9.12
C GLY A 238 4.74 -18.29 -8.17
N GLN A 239 4.23 -19.23 -7.37
CA GLN A 239 5.09 -20.10 -6.54
C GLN A 239 5.87 -21.14 -7.33
N ASN A 240 5.41 -21.43 -8.55
CA ASN A 240 6.09 -22.30 -9.50
C ASN A 240 7.28 -21.61 -10.22
N LEU A 241 7.48 -20.30 -10.03
CA LEU A 241 8.60 -19.57 -10.63
C LEU A 241 9.91 -19.92 -9.91
N GLU A 242 11.03 -19.86 -10.64
CA GLU A 242 12.36 -20.21 -10.13
C GLU A 242 12.73 -19.39 -8.88
N SER A 243 12.35 -18.10 -8.86
CA SER A 243 12.55 -17.20 -7.72
C SER A 243 11.86 -17.66 -6.44
N ALA A 244 10.72 -18.35 -6.54
CA ALA A 244 9.82 -18.62 -5.44
C ALA A 244 9.84 -20.09 -5.02
N GLN A 245 10.06 -21.00 -5.97
CA GLN A 245 10.01 -22.44 -5.73
C GLN A 245 11.02 -22.88 -4.65
N MET A 246 10.47 -23.36 -3.53
CA MET A 246 11.21 -23.85 -2.36
C MET A 246 12.30 -22.85 -1.90
N SER A 247 11.98 -21.56 -1.88
CA SER A 247 12.88 -20.48 -1.48
C SER A 247 12.34 -19.64 -0.32
N ALA A 248 13.22 -18.88 0.34
CA ALA A 248 12.81 -17.90 1.34
C ALA A 248 11.92 -16.79 0.74
N TRP A 249 12.14 -16.43 -0.53
CA TRP A 249 11.26 -15.52 -1.29
C TRP A 249 9.84 -16.10 -1.47
N GLY A 250 9.74 -17.40 -1.77
CA GLY A 250 8.47 -18.11 -1.86
C GLY A 250 7.69 -18.05 -0.55
N LEU A 251 8.38 -18.26 0.59
CA LEU A 251 7.77 -18.16 1.93
C LEU A 251 7.22 -16.75 2.20
N LEU A 252 8.02 -15.72 1.93
CA LEU A 252 7.61 -14.33 2.10
C LEU A 252 6.38 -13.99 1.25
N THR A 253 6.40 -14.36 -0.02
CA THR A 253 5.32 -14.06 -0.96
C THR A 253 4.06 -14.86 -0.67
N ALA A 254 4.16 -16.11 -0.20
CA ALA A 254 3.03 -16.92 0.26
C ALA A 254 2.37 -16.32 1.50
N ALA A 255 3.16 -15.89 2.48
CA ALA A 255 2.66 -15.21 3.66
C ALA A 255 1.96 -13.89 3.29
N ALA A 256 2.56 -13.08 2.41
CA ALA A 256 1.96 -11.83 1.95
C ALA A 256 0.65 -12.05 1.17
N TYR A 257 0.62 -13.05 0.29
CA TYR A 257 -0.55 -13.45 -0.50
C TYR A 257 -1.72 -13.91 0.39
N THR A 258 -1.41 -14.64 1.45
CA THR A 258 -2.39 -15.10 2.45
C THR A 258 -2.91 -13.94 3.27
N ALA A 259 -2.02 -13.08 3.77
CA ALA A 259 -2.38 -11.89 4.53
C ALA A 259 -3.26 -10.89 3.76
N ASP A 260 -3.10 -10.80 2.43
CA ASP A 260 -3.98 -9.99 1.56
C ASP A 260 -5.42 -10.50 1.49
N ARG A 261 -5.63 -11.79 1.74
CA ARG A 261 -6.95 -12.44 1.63
C ARG A 261 -7.72 -12.49 2.95
N LEU A 262 -7.06 -12.14 4.05
CA LEU A 262 -7.69 -12.03 5.36
C LEU A 262 -8.60 -10.79 5.43
N GLY A 263 -9.89 -11.01 5.61
CA GLY A 263 -10.90 -9.97 5.77
C GLY A 263 -12.20 -10.27 5.01
N LYS A 264 -13.30 -9.69 5.46
CA LYS A 264 -14.65 -10.05 4.98
C LYS A 264 -14.98 -9.44 3.62
N THR A 265 -14.69 -8.15 3.45
CA THR A 265 -14.98 -7.39 2.23
C THR A 265 -13.69 -6.96 1.53
N PRO A 266 -13.70 -6.71 0.20
CA PRO A 266 -12.54 -6.18 -0.51
C PRO A 266 -11.95 -4.92 0.15
N ASP A 267 -12.80 -3.97 0.53
CA ASP A 267 -12.41 -2.75 1.27
C ASP A 267 -11.69 -3.07 2.58
N SER A 268 -12.28 -3.96 3.39
CA SER A 268 -11.69 -4.35 4.67
C SER A 268 -10.36 -5.07 4.51
N ARG A 269 -10.22 -5.94 3.50
CA ARG A 269 -8.99 -6.68 3.19
C ARG A 269 -7.87 -5.72 2.82
N LEU A 270 -8.13 -4.80 1.87
CA LEU A 270 -7.15 -3.83 1.41
C LEU A 270 -6.73 -2.89 2.54
N ARG A 271 -7.68 -2.38 3.32
CA ARG A 271 -7.41 -1.52 4.48
C ARG A 271 -6.56 -2.23 5.54
N GLN A 272 -6.87 -3.50 5.85
CA GLN A 272 -6.08 -4.27 6.81
C GLN A 272 -4.68 -4.58 6.29
N SER A 273 -4.55 -4.87 4.99
CA SER A 273 -3.28 -5.14 4.31
C SER A 273 -2.34 -3.93 4.27
N TRP A 274 -2.87 -2.71 4.06
CA TRP A 274 -2.06 -1.50 4.00
C TRP A 274 -1.82 -0.83 5.36
N PHE A 275 -2.80 -0.88 6.27
CA PHE A 275 -2.77 -0.06 7.48
C PHE A 275 -3.09 -0.82 8.78
N GLY A 276 -3.55 -2.06 8.69
CA GLY A 276 -4.09 -2.79 9.83
C GLY A 276 -3.21 -3.94 10.31
N PRO A 277 -3.83 -4.93 10.98
CA PRO A 277 -3.12 -6.11 11.48
C PRO A 277 -2.37 -6.88 10.39
N ASN A 278 -2.95 -7.03 9.19
CA ASN A 278 -2.31 -7.79 8.10
C ASN A 278 -1.05 -7.08 7.59
N ALA A 279 -0.99 -5.75 7.64
CA ALA A 279 0.24 -5.00 7.35
C ALA A 279 1.37 -5.36 8.33
N LYS A 280 1.04 -5.60 9.61
CA LYS A 280 2.01 -6.04 10.62
C LYS A 280 2.48 -7.47 10.36
N ILE A 281 1.58 -8.37 9.96
CA ILE A 281 1.92 -9.75 9.58
C ILE A 281 2.92 -9.73 8.43
N LYS A 282 2.67 -8.94 7.38
CA LYS A 282 3.58 -8.80 6.24
C LYS A 282 4.95 -8.22 6.63
N LYS A 283 4.95 -7.24 7.54
CA LYS A 283 6.19 -6.68 8.08
C LYS A 283 6.99 -7.76 8.83
N ARG A 284 6.33 -8.52 9.70
CA ARG A 284 6.94 -9.64 10.44
C ARG A 284 7.47 -10.72 9.49
N ALA A 285 6.70 -11.07 8.46
CA ALA A 285 7.11 -12.00 7.42
C ALA A 285 8.41 -11.54 6.74
N LEU A 286 8.48 -10.27 6.34
CA LEU A 286 9.71 -9.72 5.77
C LEU A 286 10.90 -9.79 6.74
N GLU A 287 10.72 -9.39 8.00
CA GLU A 287 11.78 -9.44 9.01
C GLU A 287 12.28 -10.87 9.25
N LEU A 288 11.37 -11.83 9.42
CA LEU A 288 11.72 -13.24 9.60
C LEU A 288 12.39 -13.84 8.36
N ALA A 289 11.97 -13.45 7.15
CA ALA A 289 12.57 -13.92 5.92
C ALA A 289 14.00 -13.41 5.77
N LEU A 290 14.25 -12.16 6.12
CA LEU A 290 15.60 -11.58 6.13
C LEU A 290 16.51 -12.27 7.14
N ASN A 291 16.01 -12.65 8.32
CA ASN A 291 16.78 -13.42 9.30
C ASN A 291 17.20 -14.82 8.81
N LEU A 292 16.60 -15.34 7.73
CA LEU A 292 17.05 -16.61 7.11
C LEU A 292 18.29 -16.44 6.23
N LEU A 293 18.65 -15.19 5.89
CA LEU A 293 19.85 -14.87 5.13
C LEU A 293 21.10 -14.73 6.02
N ASP A 294 20.91 -14.34 7.27
CA ASP A 294 21.94 -14.32 8.32
C ASP A 294 22.37 -15.75 8.71
#